data_AF-A0A8T0QUR1-F1
#
_entry.id   AF-A0A8T0QUR1-F1
#
_cell.length_a   1.000
_cell.length_b   1.000
_cell.length_c   1.000
_cell.angle_alpha   90.00
_cell.angle_beta   90.00
_cell.angle_gamma   90.00
#
_symmetry.space_group_name_H-M   'P 1'
#
loop_
_entity.id
_entity.type
_entity.pdbx_description
1 polymer ?
#
loop_
_entity_poly.entity_id
_entity_poly.type
_entity_poly.pdbx_seq_one_letter_code
_entity_poly.pdbx_strand_id
1 'polypeptide(L)'
;MSPRLAAAALPLPPPTAAAAARGVAVPRPRTVLPWASVAFSSPSSCRGALACLVRLRCSCHSAAAGAAVEEARRGRKQLGMTPPLYDYLLSNVREHPVLRELREETAAMRGSQMQVSPAQAQLLAMLVQIQGAQRCIEVGVFTGYSSLAVALALPESGRLVACERDERCLEVAKKYYQRAGVAHKIDVKHALAADSLRSLLNCGEASSYDFAFVDADKRMYEEYFELLLKLVRVGGLIVMDNVLWYGRVADPLVDDQKTISIRNFNKKVLEDMRVDISMVSFSLQLYYFWYLVHCLCVHYLQALRESLKCLAYQYSIPAAFVNNDIF
;
A
#
# COMPACT_ATOMS: atom_id res chain seq x y z
N MET A 1 43.61 9.58 -36.41
CA MET A 1 44.75 10.17 -35.65
C MET A 1 44.18 11.06 -34.57
N SER A 2 44.12 10.55 -33.35
CA SER A 2 43.68 11.29 -32.16
C SER A 2 44.86 12.04 -31.53
N PRO A 3 44.66 13.20 -30.91
CA PRO A 3 45.51 13.64 -29.82
C PRO A 3 44.83 13.34 -28.48
N ARG A 4 45.55 12.58 -27.65
CA ARG A 4 45.25 12.29 -26.25
C ARG A 4 45.40 13.58 -25.43
N LEU A 5 44.37 13.97 -24.69
CA LEU A 5 44.49 14.96 -23.61
C LEU A 5 44.59 14.23 -22.28
N ALA A 6 45.71 14.49 -21.61
CA ALA A 6 46.09 13.92 -20.34
C ALA A 6 45.30 14.56 -19.18
N ALA A 7 45.08 13.74 -18.15
CA ALA A 7 44.40 14.07 -16.91
C ALA A 7 45.13 15.14 -16.09
N ALA A 8 44.36 16.05 -15.47
CA ALA A 8 44.80 16.85 -14.34
C ALA A 8 43.93 16.48 -13.12
N ALA A 9 44.52 15.72 -12.20
CA ALA A 9 43.90 15.36 -10.92
C ALA A 9 43.94 16.56 -9.96
N LEU A 10 42.79 16.92 -9.41
CA LEU A 10 42.67 17.94 -8.36
C LEU A 10 43.09 17.33 -7.00
N PRO A 11 43.82 18.07 -6.14
CA PRO A 11 44.28 17.56 -4.86
C PRO A 11 43.14 17.45 -3.83
N LEU A 12 43.08 16.33 -3.11
CA LEU A 12 42.18 16.08 -2.00
C LEU A 12 42.56 16.92 -0.77
N PRO A 13 41.58 17.42 0.03
CA PRO A 13 41.85 18.14 1.27
C PRO A 13 42.36 17.19 2.39
N PRO A 14 43.17 17.69 3.33
CA PRO A 14 43.74 16.89 4.42
C PRO A 14 42.69 16.49 5.48
N PRO A 15 42.92 15.39 6.21
CA PRO A 15 41.99 14.90 7.22
C PRO A 15 42.07 15.76 8.49
N THR A 16 40.95 16.36 8.89
CA THR A 16 40.85 17.02 10.20
C THR A 16 40.59 16.01 11.31
N ALA A 17 41.38 16.17 12.36
CA ALA A 17 41.55 15.32 13.52
C ALA A 17 40.27 15.00 14.31
N ALA A 18 40.24 13.76 14.80
CA ALA A 18 39.35 13.26 15.83
C ALA A 18 39.49 14.05 17.14
N ALA A 19 38.36 14.43 17.74
CA ALA A 19 38.30 14.93 19.10
C ALA A 19 37.34 14.08 19.94
N ALA A 20 37.95 13.25 20.78
CA ALA A 20 37.55 12.81 22.11
C ALA A 20 36.07 12.51 22.41
N ALA A 21 35.81 11.22 22.57
CA ALA A 21 34.70 10.66 23.33
C ALA A 21 34.64 11.22 24.76
N ARG A 22 33.44 11.54 25.23
CA ARG A 22 33.10 11.64 26.66
C ARG A 22 31.81 10.89 26.95
N GLY A 23 31.96 9.81 27.72
CA GLY A 23 31.08 9.50 28.86
C GLY A 23 29.64 9.07 28.55
N VAL A 24 29.48 7.78 28.32
CA VAL A 24 28.23 7.03 28.49
C VAL A 24 27.80 7.08 29.97
N ALA A 25 26.54 7.38 30.25
CA ALA A 25 25.89 7.06 31.53
C ALA A 25 24.65 6.19 31.26
N VAL A 26 24.79 4.89 31.53
CA VAL A 26 23.70 3.90 31.54
C VAL A 26 23.10 3.87 32.95
N PRO A 27 21.78 4.07 33.14
CA PRO A 27 21.14 3.77 34.43
C PRO A 27 20.91 2.25 34.54
N ARG A 28 21.51 1.64 35.56
CA ARG A 28 21.28 0.23 35.96
C ARG A 28 19.91 0.07 36.62
N PRO A 29 19.28 -1.12 36.50
CA PRO A 29 17.93 -1.39 37.02
C PRO A 29 17.94 -1.52 38.55
N ARG A 30 16.93 -0.94 39.20
CA ARG A 30 16.67 -1.17 40.63
C ARG A 30 16.16 -2.59 40.84
N THR A 31 16.79 -3.22 41.81
CA THR A 31 16.56 -4.56 42.33
C THR A 31 15.18 -4.74 42.95
N VAL A 32 14.66 -5.94 42.71
CA VAL A 32 13.48 -6.56 43.31
C VAL A 32 13.69 -6.77 44.82
N LEU A 33 12.69 -6.48 45.64
CA LEU A 33 12.53 -7.04 46.98
C LEU A 33 11.10 -7.64 47.11
N PRO A 34 10.94 -8.70 47.93
CA PRO A 34 9.96 -9.75 47.69
C PRO A 34 8.70 -9.63 48.56
N TRP A 35 7.71 -10.42 48.16
CA TRP A 35 6.42 -10.71 48.78
C TRP A 35 6.40 -10.63 50.31
N ALA A 36 5.54 -9.74 50.83
CA ALA A 36 5.00 -9.84 52.18
C ALA A 36 3.59 -10.45 52.12
N SER A 37 3.44 -11.48 52.93
CA SER A 37 2.34 -12.42 53.02
C SER A 37 1.00 -11.79 53.39
N VAL A 38 -0.04 -12.28 52.72
CA VAL A 38 -1.46 -12.11 53.07
C VAL A 38 -1.72 -12.78 54.42
N ALA A 39 -2.15 -12.00 55.42
CA ALA A 39 -2.67 -12.53 56.67
C ALA A 39 -4.20 -12.63 56.60
N PHE A 40 -4.66 -13.87 56.70
CA PHE A 40 -6.06 -14.28 56.91
C PHE A 40 -6.58 -13.74 58.25
N SER A 41 -7.74 -13.09 58.24
CA SER A 41 -8.58 -12.90 59.42
C SER A 41 -9.91 -13.61 59.20
N SER A 42 -10.12 -14.69 59.96
CA SER A 42 -11.32 -15.53 59.99
C SER A 42 -12.48 -14.85 60.76
N PRO A 43 -13.76 -15.16 60.47
CA PRO A 43 -14.91 -14.42 60.97
C PRO A 43 -15.51 -15.04 62.25
N SER A 44 -16.14 -14.22 63.07
CA SER A 44 -16.93 -14.66 64.22
C SER A 44 -18.38 -14.17 64.15
N SER A 45 -19.32 -15.14 64.14
CA SER A 45 -20.62 -15.13 64.88
C SER A 45 -21.67 -14.06 64.50
N CYS A 46 -22.98 -14.30 64.36
CA CYS A 46 -23.89 -15.44 64.47
C CYS A 46 -25.29 -14.98 63.98
N ARG A 47 -25.99 -15.90 63.30
CA ARG A 47 -27.44 -16.20 63.40
C ARG A 47 -28.49 -15.25 62.79
N GLY A 48 -29.35 -15.87 61.96
CA GLY A 48 -30.63 -15.34 61.50
C GLY A 48 -31.16 -16.20 60.35
N ALA A 49 -31.82 -17.31 60.69
CA ALA A 49 -32.45 -18.21 59.73
C ALA A 49 -33.79 -17.62 59.23
N LEU A 50 -34.02 -17.64 57.92
CA LEU A 50 -35.34 -17.90 57.36
C LEU A 50 -35.17 -18.59 55.99
N ALA A 51 -35.79 -19.75 55.87
CA ALA A 51 -35.75 -20.61 54.70
C ALA A 51 -36.80 -20.21 53.65
N CYS A 52 -36.62 -20.76 52.45
CA CYS A 52 -37.62 -20.98 51.39
C CYS A 52 -37.81 -19.85 50.36
N LEU A 53 -37.23 -19.99 49.16
CA LEU A 53 -37.95 -20.25 47.90
C LEU A 53 -37.04 -20.11 46.65
N VAL A 54 -37.16 -21.10 45.76
CA VAL A 54 -36.75 -21.12 44.34
C VAL A 54 -35.24 -21.20 44.04
N ARG A 55 -34.75 -22.45 44.06
CA ARG A 55 -33.70 -22.91 43.14
C ARG A 55 -34.27 -22.91 41.71
N LEU A 56 -33.83 -21.97 40.89
CA LEU A 56 -33.77 -22.06 39.42
C LEU A 56 -32.93 -20.87 38.92
N ARG A 57 -31.61 -20.93 39.12
CA ARG A 57 -30.68 -20.06 38.38
C ARG A 57 -30.09 -20.88 37.26
N CYS A 58 -30.56 -20.57 36.05
CA CYS A 58 -30.00 -20.96 34.75
C CYS A 58 -28.47 -20.90 34.75
N SER A 59 -27.82 -22.07 34.80
CA SER A 59 -26.38 -22.24 34.52
C SER A 59 -26.06 -22.22 33.02
N CYS A 60 -26.74 -21.38 32.22
CA CYS A 60 -26.48 -21.25 30.78
C CYS A 60 -25.93 -19.87 30.37
N HIS A 61 -25.88 -18.88 31.27
CA HIS A 61 -25.44 -17.53 30.91
C HIS A 61 -23.93 -17.27 31.08
N SER A 62 -23.18 -18.06 31.87
CA SER A 62 -21.73 -17.86 32.01
C SER A 62 -20.92 -18.55 30.91
N ALA A 63 -21.39 -19.68 30.38
CA ALA A 63 -20.70 -20.42 29.32
C ALA A 63 -20.81 -19.71 27.96
N ALA A 64 -21.96 -19.10 27.65
CA ALA A 64 -22.16 -18.34 26.41
C ALA A 64 -21.40 -17.00 26.41
N ALA A 65 -21.32 -16.33 27.57
CA ALA A 65 -20.51 -15.13 27.73
C ALA A 65 -19.00 -15.44 27.70
N GLY A 66 -18.59 -16.57 28.29
CA GLY A 66 -17.23 -17.08 28.18
C GLY A 66 -16.85 -17.42 26.74
N ALA A 67 -17.70 -18.16 26.02
CA ALA A 67 -17.47 -18.52 24.62
C ALA A 67 -17.41 -17.30 23.69
N ALA A 68 -18.26 -16.28 23.88
CA ALA A 68 -18.22 -15.05 23.09
C ALA A 68 -16.96 -14.19 23.36
N VAL A 69 -16.48 -14.16 24.61
CA VAL A 69 -15.24 -13.48 24.99
C VAL A 69 -14.00 -14.26 24.53
N GLU A 70 -14.08 -15.58 24.49
CA GLU A 70 -13.01 -16.49 24.09
C GLU A 70 -12.89 -16.61 22.56
N GLU A 71 -14.00 -16.50 21.83
CA GLU A 71 -14.05 -16.37 20.37
C GLU A 71 -13.54 -14.99 19.91
N ALA A 72 -13.77 -13.92 20.69
CA ALA A 72 -13.15 -12.61 20.47
C ALA A 72 -11.63 -12.61 20.74
N ARG A 73 -11.16 -13.52 21.60
CA ARG A 73 -9.73 -13.80 21.89
C ARG A 73 -9.08 -14.81 20.95
N ARG A 74 -9.84 -15.38 20.00
CA ARG A 74 -9.33 -16.25 18.93
C ARG A 74 -8.46 -15.43 17.98
N GLY A 75 -7.23 -15.18 18.41
CA GLY A 75 -6.05 -14.87 17.61
C GLY A 75 -6.25 -13.94 16.41
N ARG A 76 -6.90 -12.78 16.57
CA ARG A 76 -6.75 -11.73 15.56
C ARG A 76 -5.31 -11.23 15.63
N LYS A 77 -4.47 -11.70 14.70
CA LYS A 77 -3.09 -11.20 14.50
C LYS A 77 -3.05 -9.74 14.04
N GLN A 78 -4.21 -9.11 13.79
CA GLN A 78 -4.32 -7.72 13.39
C GLN A 78 -4.50 -6.80 14.60
N LEU A 79 -3.58 -5.85 14.75
CA LEU A 79 -3.71 -4.73 15.67
C LEU A 79 -4.72 -3.72 15.09
N GLY A 80 -5.70 -3.32 15.89
CA GLY A 80 -6.56 -2.19 15.53
C GLY A 80 -5.76 -0.88 15.55
N MET A 81 -5.95 -0.03 14.55
CA MET A 81 -5.27 1.26 14.47
C MET A 81 -5.96 2.28 15.37
N THR A 82 -5.42 2.50 16.57
CA THR A 82 -5.89 3.55 17.49
C THR A 82 -5.19 4.88 17.17
N PRO A 83 -5.76 6.05 17.53
CA PRO A 83 -5.11 7.34 17.30
C PRO A 83 -3.68 7.42 17.87
N PRO A 84 -3.39 6.97 19.12
CA PRO A 84 -2.01 6.96 19.63
C PRO A 84 -1.07 6.04 18.83
N LEU A 85 -1.56 4.91 18.33
CA LEU A 85 -0.76 4.02 17.48
C LEU A 85 -0.49 4.64 16.11
N TYR A 86 -1.46 5.37 15.57
CA TYR A 86 -1.29 6.10 14.31
C TYR A 86 -0.27 7.23 14.47
N ASP A 87 -0.36 8.04 15.53
CA ASP A 87 0.62 9.08 15.82
C ASP A 87 2.03 8.49 16.01
N TYR A 88 2.12 7.36 16.73
CA TYR A 88 3.37 6.62 16.87
C TYR A 88 3.91 6.20 15.50
N LEU A 89 3.08 5.66 14.62
CA LEU A 89 3.50 5.26 13.29
C LEU A 89 3.97 6.45 12.46
N LEU A 90 3.22 7.55 12.44
CA LEU A 90 3.60 8.77 11.72
C LEU A 90 4.93 9.35 12.24
N SER A 91 5.20 9.26 13.55
CA SER A 91 6.49 9.67 14.11
C SER A 91 7.68 8.82 13.64
N ASN A 92 7.41 7.65 13.04
CA ASN A 92 8.40 6.73 12.49
C ASN A 92 8.48 6.76 10.94
N VAL A 93 7.77 7.69 10.29
CA VAL A 93 7.84 7.91 8.83
C VAL A 93 8.97 8.89 8.49
N ARG A 94 9.73 8.60 7.43
CA ARG A 94 10.79 9.51 6.92
C ARG A 94 10.25 10.42 5.82
N GLU A 95 9.32 11.31 6.20
CA GLU A 95 8.66 12.23 5.27
C GLU A 95 9.62 13.34 4.81
N HIS A 96 9.77 13.51 3.48
CA HIS A 96 10.56 14.58 2.89
C HIS A 96 9.98 15.96 3.28
N PRO A 97 10.80 16.99 3.59
CA PRO A 97 10.28 18.31 3.99
C PRO A 97 9.27 18.91 2.99
N VAL A 98 9.54 18.81 1.68
CA VAL A 98 8.63 19.33 0.65
C VAL A 98 7.29 18.56 0.61
N LEU A 99 7.28 17.26 0.92
CA LEU A 99 6.03 16.50 1.05
C LEU A 99 5.23 17.02 2.25
N ARG A 100 5.88 17.25 3.39
CA ARG A 100 5.23 17.80 4.59
C ARG A 100 4.57 19.15 4.31
N GLU A 101 5.30 20.06 3.65
CA GLU A 101 4.77 21.36 3.25
C GLU A 101 3.54 21.22 2.33
N LEU A 102 3.61 20.31 1.35
CA LEU A 102 2.48 20.01 0.47
C LEU A 102 1.27 19.47 1.24
N ARG A 103 1.49 18.57 2.20
CA ARG A 103 0.43 18.02 3.05
C ARG A 103 -0.22 19.09 3.91
N GLU A 104 0.58 19.99 4.49
CA GLU A 104 0.08 21.12 5.28
C GLU A 104 -0.75 22.10 4.43
N GLU A 105 -0.31 22.41 3.21
CA GLU A 105 -1.10 23.24 2.27
C GLU A 105 -2.38 22.53 1.82
N THR A 106 -2.30 21.23 1.52
CA THR A 106 -3.46 20.42 1.12
C THR A 106 -4.48 20.31 2.24
N ALA A 107 -4.06 20.30 3.51
CA ALA A 107 -4.97 20.17 4.66
C ALA A 107 -6.02 21.28 4.73
N ALA A 108 -5.72 22.48 4.21
CA ALA A 108 -6.64 23.60 4.14
C ALA A 108 -7.59 23.55 2.92
N MET A 109 -7.40 22.62 1.99
CA MET A 109 -8.18 22.52 0.76
C MET A 109 -9.41 21.62 0.93
N ARG A 110 -10.45 21.91 0.14
CA ARG A 110 -11.62 21.03 0.04
C ARG A 110 -11.17 19.67 -0.51
N GLY A 111 -11.55 18.60 0.20
CA GLY A 111 -11.20 17.25 -0.21
C GLY A 111 -9.83 16.78 0.26
N SER A 112 -9.20 17.47 1.23
CA SER A 112 -7.92 17.08 1.84
C SER A 112 -7.85 15.62 2.31
N GLN A 113 -8.98 15.05 2.72
CA GLN A 113 -9.12 13.63 3.12
C GLN A 113 -8.87 12.63 1.96
N MET A 114 -8.81 13.09 0.71
CA MET A 114 -8.49 12.26 -0.45
C MET A 114 -6.98 12.01 -0.58
N GLN A 115 -6.14 12.77 0.13
CA GLN A 115 -4.70 12.60 0.04
C GLN A 115 -4.26 11.30 0.73
N VAL A 116 -3.32 10.58 0.12
CA VAL A 116 -2.68 9.42 0.76
C VAL A 116 -1.88 9.86 2.00
N SER A 117 -1.82 8.99 3.01
CA SER A 117 -1.07 9.26 4.24
C SER A 117 0.46 9.27 4.02
N PRO A 118 1.25 9.88 4.92
CA PRO A 118 2.71 9.88 4.81
C PRO A 118 3.35 8.49 4.72
N ALA A 119 2.83 7.53 5.49
CA ALA A 119 3.35 6.17 5.46
C ALA A 119 2.99 5.42 4.17
N GLN A 120 1.82 5.69 3.58
CA GLN A 120 1.45 5.17 2.27
C GLN A 120 2.35 5.73 1.16
N ALA A 121 2.60 7.03 1.17
CA ALA A 121 3.54 7.65 0.24
C ALA A 121 4.96 7.07 0.39
N GLN A 122 5.41 6.80 1.62
CA GLN A 122 6.70 6.14 1.85
C GLN A 122 6.70 4.69 1.31
N LEU A 123 5.60 3.95 1.46
CA LEU A 123 5.47 2.60 0.89
C LEU A 123 5.50 2.64 -0.64
N LEU A 124 4.77 3.57 -1.29
CA LEU A 124 4.81 3.76 -2.74
C LEU A 124 6.24 4.01 -3.24
N ALA A 125 6.95 4.94 -2.61
CA ALA A 125 8.33 5.25 -2.93
C ALA A 125 9.24 4.02 -2.79
N MET A 126 9.04 3.23 -1.72
CA MET A 126 9.79 1.98 -1.50
C MET A 126 9.49 0.93 -2.58
N LEU A 127 8.22 0.76 -2.99
CA LEU A 127 7.85 -0.18 -4.04
C LEU A 127 8.48 0.20 -5.38
N VAL A 128 8.46 1.49 -5.74
CA VAL A 128 9.13 2.03 -6.93
C VAL A 128 10.63 1.73 -6.91
N GLN A 129 11.29 1.92 -5.75
CA GLN A 129 12.72 1.65 -5.59
C GLN A 129 13.06 0.16 -5.65
N ILE A 130 12.30 -0.69 -4.96
CA ILE A 130 12.49 -2.16 -4.97
C ILE A 130 12.31 -2.72 -6.37
N GLN A 131 11.31 -2.22 -7.11
CA GLN A 131 11.02 -2.67 -8.47
C GLN A 131 12.07 -2.18 -9.48
N GLY A 132 12.82 -1.12 -9.14
CA GLY A 132 13.76 -0.47 -10.05
C GLY A 132 13.06 0.33 -11.15
N ALA A 133 11.90 0.90 -10.84
CA ALA A 133 11.03 1.55 -11.83
C ALA A 133 11.71 2.77 -12.44
N GLN A 134 11.54 2.93 -13.75
CA GLN A 134 11.99 4.10 -14.51
C GLN A 134 10.82 4.83 -15.13
N ARG A 135 9.76 4.13 -15.53
CA ARG A 135 8.57 4.71 -16.14
C ARG A 135 7.33 4.39 -15.30
N CYS A 136 6.73 5.41 -14.73
CA CYS A 136 5.56 5.30 -13.86
C CYS A 136 4.33 5.97 -14.48
N ILE A 137 3.14 5.51 -14.11
CA ILE A 137 1.86 6.18 -14.36
C ILE A 137 1.16 6.42 -13.02
N GLU A 138 0.53 7.58 -12.87
CA GLU A 138 -0.41 7.86 -11.79
C GLU A 138 -1.76 8.31 -12.35
N VAL A 139 -2.83 7.67 -11.87
CA VAL A 139 -4.22 7.95 -12.22
C VAL A 139 -4.92 8.52 -10.99
N GLY A 140 -5.20 9.83 -11.02
CA GLY A 140 -5.71 10.58 -9.88
C GLY A 140 -4.55 11.17 -9.07
N VAL A 141 -4.22 12.44 -9.34
CA VAL A 141 -3.07 13.13 -8.73
C VAL A 141 -3.50 13.96 -7.54
N PHE A 142 -4.72 14.52 -7.59
CA PHE A 142 -5.17 15.56 -6.67
C PHE A 142 -4.08 16.64 -6.52
N THR A 143 -3.66 16.97 -5.30
CA THR A 143 -2.62 17.97 -5.05
C THR A 143 -1.19 17.45 -5.25
N GLY A 144 -1.01 16.17 -5.63
CA GLY A 144 0.26 15.62 -6.09
C GLY A 144 1.17 15.04 -5.01
N TYR A 145 0.63 14.57 -3.89
CA TYR A 145 1.43 14.05 -2.78
C TYR A 145 2.01 12.65 -3.06
N SER A 146 1.18 11.73 -3.58
CA SER A 146 1.61 10.42 -4.09
C SER A 146 2.61 10.56 -5.23
N SER A 147 2.27 11.37 -6.25
CA SER A 147 3.11 11.60 -7.42
C SER A 147 4.44 12.25 -7.07
N LEU A 148 4.46 13.20 -6.15
CA LEU A 148 5.70 13.80 -5.66
C LEU A 148 6.56 12.77 -4.94
N ALA A 149 5.97 11.90 -4.10
CA ALA A 149 6.71 10.84 -3.42
C ALA A 149 7.31 9.83 -4.41
N VAL A 150 6.55 9.44 -5.44
CA VAL A 150 7.04 8.58 -6.54
C VAL A 150 8.15 9.27 -7.33
N ALA A 151 7.98 10.52 -7.71
CA ALA A 151 8.98 11.28 -8.48
C ALA A 151 10.29 11.52 -7.72
N LEU A 152 10.23 11.68 -6.40
CA LEU A 152 11.41 11.75 -5.53
C LEU A 152 12.16 10.40 -5.44
N ALA A 153 11.44 9.28 -5.56
CA ALA A 153 12.04 7.94 -5.55
C ALA A 153 12.62 7.51 -6.91
N LEU A 154 12.13 8.08 -8.01
CA LEU A 154 12.60 7.79 -9.35
C LEU A 154 14.06 8.23 -9.59
N PRO A 155 14.83 7.47 -10.40
CA PRO A 155 16.14 7.92 -10.87
C PRO A 155 16.02 9.22 -11.67
N GLU A 156 17.15 9.88 -11.94
CA GLU A 156 17.14 11.16 -12.66
C GLU A 156 16.57 11.07 -14.09
N SER A 157 16.83 9.94 -14.75
CA SER A 157 16.24 9.61 -16.06
C SER A 157 14.77 9.17 -15.97
N GLY A 158 14.25 8.95 -14.76
CA GLY A 158 12.91 8.43 -14.54
C GLY A 158 11.82 9.39 -15.00
N ARG A 159 10.68 8.84 -15.40
CA ARG A 159 9.52 9.59 -15.88
C ARG A 159 8.25 9.09 -15.22
N LEU A 160 7.39 10.02 -14.80
CA LEU A 160 6.07 9.77 -14.26
C LEU A 160 5.04 10.49 -15.13
N VAL A 161 4.09 9.77 -15.70
CA VAL A 161 2.90 10.36 -16.30
C VAL A 161 1.85 10.54 -15.21
N ALA A 162 1.42 11.78 -14.97
CA ALA A 162 0.49 12.13 -13.90
C ALA A 162 -0.84 12.63 -14.49
N CYS A 163 -1.90 11.83 -14.36
CA CYS A 163 -3.21 12.08 -14.97
C CYS A 163 -4.20 12.68 -13.97
N GLU A 164 -4.65 13.91 -14.22
CA GLU A 164 -5.61 14.61 -13.37
C GLU A 164 -6.50 15.54 -14.21
N ARG A 165 -7.76 15.67 -13.83
CA ARG A 165 -8.75 16.50 -14.53
C ARG A 165 -9.02 17.84 -13.83
N ASP A 166 -8.68 17.96 -12.55
CA ASP A 166 -8.90 19.19 -11.79
C ASP A 166 -7.69 20.12 -11.90
N GLU A 167 -7.87 21.21 -12.66
CA GLU A 167 -6.85 22.22 -12.90
C GLU A 167 -6.32 22.86 -11.61
N ARG A 168 -7.19 23.13 -10.62
CA ARG A 168 -6.80 23.78 -9.36
C ARG A 168 -5.91 22.88 -8.52
N CYS A 169 -6.20 21.58 -8.54
CA CYS A 169 -5.36 20.59 -7.88
C CYS A 169 -4.00 20.47 -8.57
N LEU A 170 -3.99 20.51 -9.91
CA LEU A 170 -2.76 20.50 -10.70
C LEU A 170 -1.87 21.73 -10.50
N GLU A 171 -2.44 22.91 -10.26
CA GLU A 171 -1.67 24.11 -9.93
C GLU A 171 -0.82 23.89 -8.66
N VAL A 172 -1.44 23.33 -7.61
CA VAL A 172 -0.74 22.98 -6.37
C VAL A 172 0.31 21.90 -6.63
N ALA A 173 -0.05 20.83 -7.35
CA ALA A 173 0.88 19.75 -7.66
C ALA A 173 2.13 20.27 -8.40
N LYS A 174 1.94 21.06 -9.47
CA LYS A 174 3.03 21.64 -10.27
C LYS A 174 3.94 22.56 -9.45
N LYS A 175 3.35 23.40 -8.58
CA LYS A 175 4.10 24.25 -7.64
C LYS A 175 5.06 23.40 -6.80
N TYR A 176 4.59 22.29 -6.24
CA TYR A 176 5.42 21.43 -5.39
C TYR A 176 6.42 20.58 -6.17
N TYR A 177 6.09 20.15 -7.39
CA TYR A 177 7.06 19.48 -8.27
C TYR A 177 8.26 20.39 -8.59
N GLN A 178 8.02 21.68 -8.84
CA GLN A 178 9.07 22.67 -9.08
C GLN A 178 9.91 22.89 -7.82
N ARG A 179 9.26 23.08 -6.66
CA ARG A 179 9.95 23.27 -5.37
C ARG A 179 10.85 22.09 -5.01
N ALA A 180 10.43 20.87 -5.32
CA ALA A 180 11.23 19.66 -5.11
C ALA A 180 12.31 19.43 -6.17
N GLY A 181 12.35 20.21 -7.25
CA GLY A 181 13.30 20.02 -8.35
C GLY A 181 13.01 18.82 -9.26
N VAL A 182 11.86 18.16 -9.10
CA VAL A 182 11.50 16.92 -9.84
C VAL A 182 10.51 17.16 -10.98
N ALA A 183 10.10 18.40 -11.23
CA ALA A 183 9.14 18.72 -12.30
C ALA A 183 9.54 18.16 -13.67
N HIS A 184 10.84 18.09 -13.96
CA HIS A 184 11.37 17.53 -15.21
C HIS A 184 11.12 16.01 -15.37
N LYS A 185 10.81 15.30 -14.28
CA LYS A 185 10.45 13.87 -14.29
C LYS A 185 8.97 13.65 -14.55
N ILE A 186 8.13 14.68 -14.46
CA ILE A 186 6.67 14.50 -14.39
C ILE A 186 6.02 15.10 -15.64
N ASP A 187 5.40 14.24 -16.44
CA ASP A 187 4.55 14.61 -17.59
C ASP A 187 3.09 14.67 -17.12
N VAL A 188 2.60 15.89 -16.89
CA VAL A 188 1.24 16.13 -16.41
C VAL A 188 0.25 16.07 -17.58
N LYS A 189 -0.72 15.15 -17.51
CA LYS A 189 -1.86 15.07 -18.43
C LYS A 189 -3.09 15.68 -17.78
N HIS A 190 -3.43 16.91 -18.18
CA HIS A 190 -4.66 17.58 -17.77
C HIS A 190 -5.83 17.11 -18.65
N ALA A 191 -6.42 15.97 -18.30
CA ALA A 191 -7.54 15.35 -19.02
C ALA A 191 -8.21 14.28 -18.16
N LEU A 192 -9.28 13.67 -18.67
CA LEU A 192 -9.77 12.42 -18.08
C LEU A 192 -8.66 11.37 -18.16
N ALA A 193 -8.47 10.64 -17.06
CA ALA A 193 -7.39 9.65 -16.98
C ALA A 193 -7.53 8.55 -18.04
N ALA A 194 -8.76 8.06 -18.29
CA ALA A 194 -9.01 7.05 -19.33
C ALA A 194 -8.56 7.54 -20.72
N ASP A 195 -8.86 8.79 -21.07
CA ASP A 195 -8.44 9.38 -22.35
C ASP A 195 -6.93 9.53 -22.43
N SER A 196 -6.29 9.91 -21.32
CA SER A 196 -4.82 9.98 -21.23
C SER A 196 -4.18 8.61 -21.45
N LEU A 197 -4.68 7.56 -20.77
CA LEU A 197 -4.18 6.19 -20.94
C LEU A 197 -4.40 5.66 -22.37
N ARG A 198 -5.56 5.92 -22.97
CA ARG A 198 -5.83 5.57 -24.38
C ARG A 198 -4.90 6.32 -25.33
N SER A 199 -4.61 7.59 -25.06
CA SER A 199 -3.65 8.36 -25.85
C SER A 199 -2.25 7.75 -25.78
N LEU A 200 -1.79 7.32 -24.60
CA LEU A 200 -0.48 6.64 -24.47
C LEU A 200 -0.42 5.36 -25.31
N LEU A 201 -1.49 4.55 -25.29
CA LEU A 201 -1.60 3.35 -26.14
C LEU A 201 -1.54 3.69 -27.63
N ASN A 202 -2.29 4.72 -28.05
CA ASN A 202 -2.32 5.18 -29.44
C ASN A 202 -0.95 5.73 -29.90
N CYS A 203 -0.15 6.25 -28.98
CA CYS A 203 1.23 6.67 -29.22
C CYS A 203 2.24 5.51 -29.23
N GLY A 204 1.78 4.27 -29.13
CA GLY A 204 2.64 3.08 -29.19
C GLY A 204 3.34 2.75 -27.88
N GLU A 205 2.89 3.29 -26.74
CA GLU A 205 3.54 3.05 -25.43
C GLU A 205 3.03 1.81 -24.70
N ALA A 206 2.50 0.83 -25.43
CA ALA A 206 2.14 -0.46 -24.86
C ALA A 206 3.36 -1.13 -24.18
N SER A 207 3.14 -1.80 -23.05
CA SER A 207 4.17 -2.51 -22.28
C SER A 207 5.43 -1.68 -21.98
N SER A 208 5.30 -0.36 -21.85
CA SER A 208 6.43 0.58 -21.68
C SER A 208 6.59 1.10 -20.25
N TYR A 209 5.68 0.74 -19.34
CA TYR A 209 5.65 1.25 -17.97
C TYR A 209 5.97 0.16 -16.95
N ASP A 210 6.75 0.53 -15.94
CA ASP A 210 7.20 -0.35 -14.87
C ASP A 210 6.20 -0.41 -13.71
N PHE A 211 5.58 0.73 -13.42
CA PHE A 211 4.75 0.93 -12.23
C PHE A 211 3.54 1.80 -12.56
N ALA A 212 2.39 1.49 -11.98
CA ALA A 212 1.21 2.33 -12.05
C ALA A 212 0.53 2.44 -10.67
N PHE A 213 0.07 3.63 -10.32
CA PHE A 213 -0.76 3.87 -9.14
C PHE A 213 -2.12 4.43 -9.55
N VAL A 214 -3.19 3.89 -8.98
CA VAL A 214 -4.57 4.28 -9.27
C VAL A 214 -5.29 4.66 -7.98
N ASP A 215 -5.63 5.94 -7.88
CA ASP A 215 -6.48 6.49 -6.83
C ASP A 215 -7.42 7.56 -7.40
N ALA A 216 -8.37 7.12 -8.22
CA ALA A 216 -9.32 8.00 -8.91
C ALA A 216 -10.78 7.54 -8.70
N ASP A 217 -11.64 7.78 -9.70
CA ASP A 217 -13.05 7.39 -9.66
C ASP A 217 -13.20 5.87 -9.63
N LYS A 218 -13.71 5.36 -8.51
CA LYS A 218 -13.88 3.93 -8.26
C LYS A 218 -14.81 3.23 -9.24
N ARG A 219 -15.72 3.98 -9.89
CA ARG A 219 -16.61 3.46 -10.94
C ARG A 219 -15.86 3.04 -12.20
N MET A 220 -14.68 3.62 -12.41
CA MET A 220 -13.86 3.44 -13.60
C MET A 220 -12.67 2.50 -13.36
N TYR A 221 -12.55 1.89 -12.17
CA TYR A 221 -11.40 1.05 -11.81
C TYR A 221 -11.16 -0.10 -12.79
N GLU A 222 -12.23 -0.76 -13.24
CA GLU A 222 -12.13 -1.82 -14.23
C GLU A 222 -11.54 -1.30 -15.56
N GLU A 223 -12.01 -0.15 -16.03
CA GLU A 223 -11.50 0.44 -17.26
C GLU A 223 -10.03 0.86 -17.11
N TYR A 224 -9.67 1.52 -16.01
CA TYR A 224 -8.29 1.90 -15.73
C TYR A 224 -7.39 0.67 -15.68
N PHE A 225 -7.83 -0.39 -15.02
CA PHE A 225 -7.08 -1.64 -14.92
C PHE A 225 -6.85 -2.28 -16.29
N GLU A 226 -7.86 -2.40 -17.15
CA GLU A 226 -7.70 -2.99 -18.49
C GLU A 226 -6.79 -2.15 -19.40
N LEU A 227 -6.80 -0.83 -19.27
CA LEU A 227 -5.88 0.06 -20.00
C LEU A 227 -4.45 -0.09 -19.46
N LEU A 228 -4.29 -0.11 -18.14
CA LEU A 228 -2.99 -0.25 -17.49
C LEU A 228 -2.37 -1.62 -17.74
N LEU A 229 -3.15 -2.70 -17.82
CA LEU A 229 -2.64 -4.02 -18.21
C LEU A 229 -1.98 -4.04 -19.60
N LYS A 230 -2.36 -3.12 -20.49
CA LYS A 230 -1.76 -2.97 -21.82
C LYS A 230 -0.54 -2.05 -21.82
N LEU A 231 -0.48 -1.08 -20.89
CA LEU A 231 0.60 -0.09 -20.79
C LEU A 231 1.76 -0.58 -19.92
N VAL A 232 1.45 -1.30 -18.84
CA VAL A 232 2.42 -1.82 -17.88
C VAL A 232 3.03 -3.10 -18.44
N ARG A 233 4.36 -3.17 -18.42
CA ARG A 233 5.07 -4.35 -18.91
C ARG A 233 4.80 -5.57 -18.04
N VAL A 234 5.11 -6.73 -18.59
CA VAL A 234 5.26 -7.96 -17.81
C VAL A 234 6.24 -7.76 -16.65
N GLY A 235 5.87 -8.24 -15.46
CA GLY A 235 6.64 -8.02 -14.23
C GLY A 235 6.63 -6.57 -13.75
N GLY A 236 5.77 -5.73 -14.32
CA GLY A 236 5.43 -4.43 -13.78
C GLY A 236 4.41 -4.53 -12.64
N LEU A 237 4.22 -3.44 -11.93
CA LEU A 237 3.39 -3.39 -10.73
C LEU A 237 2.26 -2.37 -10.90
N ILE A 238 1.01 -2.80 -10.75
CA ILE A 238 -0.15 -1.92 -10.70
C ILE A 238 -0.65 -1.89 -9.26
N VAL A 239 -0.83 -0.70 -8.71
CA VAL A 239 -1.27 -0.50 -7.34
C VAL A 239 -2.61 0.23 -7.36
N MET A 240 -3.65 -0.41 -6.82
CA MET A 240 -5.00 0.14 -6.79
C MET A 240 -5.37 0.48 -5.35
N ASP A 241 -5.65 1.76 -5.06
CA ASP A 241 -5.99 2.17 -3.70
C ASP A 241 -7.50 2.06 -3.38
N ASN A 242 -7.82 2.01 -2.09
CA ASN A 242 -9.14 1.94 -1.46
C ASN A 242 -10.02 0.75 -1.88
N VAL A 243 -9.42 -0.40 -2.14
CA VAL A 243 -10.12 -1.58 -2.69
C VAL A 243 -11.00 -2.31 -1.67
N LEU A 244 -10.83 -2.02 -0.37
CA LEU A 244 -11.77 -2.44 0.67
C LEU A 244 -12.76 -1.33 1.06
N TRP A 245 -12.68 -0.17 0.43
CA TRP A 245 -13.67 0.91 0.46
C TRP A 245 -14.30 1.16 1.84
N TYR A 246 -13.49 1.55 2.81
CA TYR A 246 -13.95 1.84 4.17
C TYR A 246 -14.64 0.65 4.88
N GLY A 247 -14.37 -0.59 4.44
CA GLY A 247 -15.07 -1.80 4.88
C GLY A 247 -16.44 -2.02 4.22
N ARG A 248 -16.96 -1.06 3.44
CA ARG A 248 -18.30 -1.12 2.82
C ARG A 248 -18.46 -2.30 1.87
N VAL A 249 -17.38 -2.75 1.23
CA VAL A 249 -17.44 -3.92 0.34
C VAL A 249 -17.85 -5.20 1.08
N ALA A 250 -17.61 -5.29 2.39
CA ALA A 250 -17.95 -6.44 3.21
C ALA A 250 -19.37 -6.37 3.81
N ASP A 251 -20.01 -5.20 3.79
CA ASP A 251 -21.38 -5.03 4.29
C ASP A 251 -22.40 -5.30 3.18
N PRO A 252 -23.16 -6.42 3.22
CA PRO A 252 -24.09 -6.78 2.16
C PRO A 252 -25.26 -5.81 2.01
N LEU A 253 -25.53 -4.95 3.00
CA LEU A 253 -26.61 -3.95 2.96
C LEU A 253 -26.22 -2.68 2.21
N VAL A 254 -24.94 -2.47 1.93
CA VAL A 254 -24.46 -1.30 1.18
C VAL A 254 -24.50 -1.60 -0.32
N ASP A 255 -25.27 -0.84 -1.09
CA ASP A 255 -25.53 -1.04 -2.52
C ASP A 255 -25.26 0.20 -3.39
N ASP A 256 -24.52 1.19 -2.88
CA ASP A 256 -24.14 2.34 -3.68
C ASP A 256 -23.22 1.93 -4.86
N GLN A 257 -23.34 2.67 -5.97
CA GLN A 257 -22.67 2.35 -7.22
C GLN A 257 -21.14 2.17 -7.08
N LYS A 258 -20.47 2.95 -6.21
CA LYS A 258 -19.02 2.83 -6.02
C LYS A 258 -18.67 1.51 -5.32
N THR A 259 -19.42 1.18 -4.26
CA THR A 259 -19.22 -0.08 -3.54
C THR A 259 -19.46 -1.28 -4.45
N ILE A 260 -20.51 -1.26 -5.27
CA ILE A 260 -20.78 -2.32 -6.26
C ILE A 260 -19.63 -2.42 -7.29
N SER A 261 -19.19 -1.30 -7.86
CA SER A 261 -18.07 -1.30 -8.82
C SER A 261 -16.80 -1.91 -8.23
N ILE A 262 -16.48 -1.59 -6.97
CA ILE A 262 -15.30 -2.16 -6.30
C ILE A 262 -15.50 -3.66 -6.03
N ARG A 263 -16.68 -4.12 -5.57
CA ARG A 263 -16.94 -5.56 -5.41
C ARG A 263 -16.76 -6.32 -6.72
N ASN A 264 -17.30 -5.80 -7.81
CA ASN A 264 -17.17 -6.41 -9.14
C ASN A 264 -15.70 -6.44 -9.59
N PHE A 265 -14.99 -5.33 -9.40
CA PHE A 265 -13.56 -5.23 -9.69
C PHE A 265 -12.74 -6.26 -8.88
N ASN A 266 -12.94 -6.31 -7.56
CA ASN A 266 -12.24 -7.24 -6.67
C ASN A 266 -12.48 -8.70 -7.08
N LYS A 267 -13.72 -9.06 -7.42
CA LYS A 267 -14.06 -10.41 -7.91
C LYS A 267 -13.37 -10.72 -9.23
N LYS A 268 -13.43 -9.79 -10.19
CA LYS A 268 -12.81 -9.97 -11.51
C LYS A 268 -11.30 -10.16 -11.39
N VAL A 269 -10.63 -9.33 -10.60
CA VAL A 269 -9.17 -9.39 -10.39
C VAL A 269 -8.73 -10.67 -9.67
N LEU A 270 -9.57 -11.22 -8.77
CA LEU A 270 -9.31 -12.51 -8.13
C LEU A 270 -9.30 -13.68 -9.13
N GLU A 271 -10.14 -13.60 -10.16
CA GLU A 271 -10.28 -14.64 -11.19
C GLU A 271 -9.37 -14.37 -12.41
N ASP A 272 -8.68 -13.22 -12.45
CA ASP A 272 -7.86 -12.81 -13.59
C ASP A 272 -6.47 -13.43 -13.52
N MET A 273 -6.29 -14.51 -14.27
CA MET A 273 -5.01 -15.22 -14.32
C MET A 273 -3.86 -14.33 -14.80
N ARG A 274 -4.11 -13.22 -15.54
CA ARG A 274 -3.07 -12.32 -16.08
C ARG A 274 -2.21 -11.66 -15.00
N VAL A 275 -2.62 -11.72 -13.73
CA VAL A 275 -1.97 -11.02 -12.63
C VAL A 275 -1.82 -11.90 -11.39
N ASP A 276 -0.73 -11.68 -10.66
CA ASP A 276 -0.60 -12.08 -9.26
C ASP A 276 -1.16 -10.95 -8.40
N ILE A 277 -1.92 -11.30 -7.38
CA ILE A 277 -2.55 -10.29 -6.53
C ILE A 277 -2.18 -10.50 -5.07
N SER A 278 -1.96 -9.40 -4.39
CA SER A 278 -1.90 -9.34 -2.93
C SER A 278 -2.76 -8.18 -2.46
N MET A 279 -3.85 -8.50 -1.76
CA MET A 279 -4.65 -7.48 -1.08
C MET A 279 -3.97 -7.16 0.25
N VAL A 280 -3.47 -5.93 0.38
CA VAL A 280 -2.71 -5.50 1.55
C VAL A 280 -3.58 -4.56 2.37
N SER A 281 -3.87 -4.97 3.61
CA SER A 281 -4.54 -4.12 4.57
C SER A 281 -3.56 -3.13 5.21
N PHE A 282 -3.30 -2.02 4.53
CA PHE A 282 -2.51 -0.93 5.08
C PHE A 282 -3.41 0.12 5.73
N SER A 283 -3.97 -0.23 6.89
CA SER A 283 -4.95 0.60 7.60
C SER A 283 -4.25 1.53 8.57
N LEU A 284 -4.19 2.82 8.23
CA LEU A 284 -3.65 3.83 9.15
C LEU A 284 -4.68 4.76 9.75
N GLN A 285 -5.90 4.74 9.23
CA GLN A 285 -6.97 5.54 9.80
C GLN A 285 -8.31 4.92 9.39
N LEU A 286 -8.64 3.76 9.96
CA LEU A 286 -9.90 3.01 9.73
C LEU A 286 -10.30 2.68 8.27
N TYR A 287 -9.62 3.18 7.22
CA TYR A 287 -10.31 3.41 5.95
C TYR A 287 -9.50 3.35 4.64
N TYR A 288 -8.24 2.93 4.65
CA TYR A 288 -7.44 2.82 3.41
C TYR A 288 -6.84 1.43 3.25
N PHE A 289 -6.91 0.89 2.05
CA PHE A 289 -6.63 -0.52 1.75
C PHE A 289 -6.21 -0.68 0.29
N TRP A 290 -5.20 -1.50 0.05
CA TRP A 290 -4.46 -1.54 -1.21
C TRP A 290 -4.70 -2.88 -1.89
N TYR A 291 -4.84 -2.89 -3.22
CA TYR A 291 -4.38 -4.02 -4.01
C TYR A 291 -2.97 -3.71 -4.50
N LEU A 292 -2.06 -4.62 -4.16
CA LEU A 292 -0.83 -4.79 -4.89
C LEU A 292 -1.12 -5.81 -6.00
N VAL A 293 -1.22 -5.34 -7.25
CA VAL A 293 -1.42 -6.20 -8.41
C VAL A 293 -0.08 -6.31 -9.16
N HIS A 294 0.58 -7.44 -9.00
CA HIS A 294 1.80 -7.74 -9.71
C HIS A 294 1.45 -8.34 -11.07
N CYS A 295 1.82 -7.68 -12.17
CA CYS A 295 1.49 -8.16 -13.51
C CYS A 295 2.23 -9.47 -13.79
N LEU A 296 1.49 -10.57 -13.79
CA LEU A 296 2.02 -11.86 -14.16
C LEU A 296 2.23 -11.91 -15.67
N CYS A 297 3.25 -12.67 -16.05
CA CYS A 297 3.40 -13.04 -17.43
C CYS A 297 2.45 -14.18 -17.81
N VAL A 298 1.15 -13.91 -17.97
CA VAL A 298 0.29 -14.91 -18.60
C VAL A 298 0.57 -15.03 -20.08
N HIS A 299 1.05 -13.99 -20.76
CA HIS A 299 1.49 -14.18 -22.14
C HIS A 299 2.69 -15.11 -22.25
N TYR A 300 3.62 -15.17 -21.28
CA TYR A 300 4.73 -16.14 -21.35
C TYR A 300 4.27 -17.54 -20.97
N LEU A 301 3.44 -17.72 -19.93
CA LEU A 301 2.91 -19.05 -19.60
C LEU A 301 1.92 -19.57 -20.63
N GLN A 302 1.08 -18.72 -21.22
CA GLN A 302 0.13 -19.09 -22.26
C GLN A 302 0.81 -19.23 -23.62
N ALA A 303 1.78 -18.38 -23.98
CA ALA A 303 2.61 -18.61 -25.16
C ALA A 303 3.53 -19.82 -25.00
N LEU A 304 4.07 -20.10 -23.80
CA LEU A 304 4.75 -21.37 -23.50
C LEU A 304 3.78 -22.54 -23.61
N ARG A 305 2.56 -22.42 -23.08
CA ARG A 305 1.56 -23.49 -23.13
C ARG A 305 1.12 -23.77 -24.56
N GLU A 306 0.90 -22.75 -25.37
CA GLU A 306 0.61 -22.91 -26.81
C GLU A 306 1.84 -23.40 -27.57
N SER A 307 3.05 -22.92 -27.28
CA SER A 307 4.29 -23.43 -27.89
C SER A 307 4.59 -24.89 -27.50
N LEU A 308 4.32 -25.26 -26.25
CA LEU A 308 4.43 -26.63 -25.74
C LEU A 308 3.35 -27.54 -26.34
N LYS A 309 2.13 -27.05 -26.57
CA LYS A 309 1.10 -27.78 -27.33
C LYS A 309 1.53 -27.99 -28.79
N CYS A 310 2.10 -26.97 -29.44
CA CYS A 310 2.64 -27.09 -30.81
C CYS A 310 3.80 -28.10 -30.87
N LEU A 311 4.74 -28.06 -29.92
CA LEU A 311 5.82 -29.03 -29.79
C LEU A 311 5.28 -30.45 -29.51
N ALA A 312 4.35 -30.60 -28.58
CA ALA A 312 3.74 -31.89 -28.26
C ALA A 312 3.01 -32.51 -29.46
N TYR A 313 2.32 -31.68 -30.26
CA TYR A 313 1.70 -32.11 -31.52
C TYR A 313 2.75 -32.55 -32.54
N GLN A 314 3.82 -31.76 -32.72
CA GLN A 314 4.90 -32.06 -33.67
C GLN A 314 5.70 -33.32 -33.33
N TYR A 315 5.79 -33.69 -32.05
CA TYR A 315 6.50 -34.87 -31.56
C TYR A 315 5.57 -36.03 -31.12
N SER A 316 4.25 -35.94 -31.37
CA SER A 316 3.26 -36.97 -30.99
C SER A 316 3.30 -37.37 -29.51
N ILE A 317 3.55 -36.40 -28.62
CA ILE A 317 3.55 -36.63 -27.16
C ILE A 317 2.10 -36.83 -26.70
N PRO A 318 1.78 -37.91 -25.96
CA PRO A 318 0.42 -38.17 -25.47
C PRO A 318 -0.11 -37.01 -24.62
N ALA A 319 -1.36 -36.59 -24.87
CA ALA A 319 -2.00 -35.45 -24.20
C ALA A 319 -2.04 -35.54 -22.66
N ALA A 320 -1.93 -36.74 -22.09
CA ALA A 320 -1.85 -36.99 -20.66
C ALA A 320 -0.62 -36.34 -19.97
N PHE A 321 0.46 -36.06 -20.71
CA PHE A 321 1.65 -35.39 -20.16
C PHE A 321 1.59 -33.86 -20.22
N VAL A 322 0.70 -33.29 -21.05
CA VAL A 322 0.56 -31.83 -21.25
C VAL A 322 -0.51 -31.23 -20.32
N ASN A 323 -1.43 -32.06 -19.83
CA ASN A 323 -2.58 -31.63 -19.01
C ASN A 323 -2.42 -31.93 -17.51
N ASN A 324 -1.31 -32.50 -17.05
CA ASN A 324 -1.09 -32.64 -15.63
C ASN A 324 -0.60 -31.31 -15.05
N ASP A 325 -1.43 -30.72 -14.19
CA ASP A 325 -1.16 -29.53 -13.36
C ASP A 325 0.01 -29.80 -12.38
N ILE A 326 1.22 -29.84 -12.91
CA ILE A 326 2.45 -29.75 -12.13
C ILE A 326 3.11 -28.46 -12.57
N PHE A 327 2.66 -27.33 -12.03
CA PHE A 327 3.39 -26.10 -11.67
C PHE A 327 2.38 -25.05 -11.18
#